data_AF-A0A222XE28-F1
#
_entry.id   AF-A0A222XE28-F1
#
_cell.length_a   1.000
_cell.length_b   1.000
_cell.length_c   1.000
_cell.angle_alpha   90.00
_cell.angle_beta   90.00
_cell.angle_gamma   90.00
#
_symmetry.space_group_name_H-M   'P 1'
#
loop_
_entity.id
_entity.type
_entity.pdbx_description
1 polymer ?
#
loop_
_entity_poly.entity_id
_entity_poly.type
_entity_poly.pdbx_seq_one_letter_code
_entity_poly.pdbx_strand_id
1 'polypeptide(L)'
;MLLDRMTITRLDPPVDGRAGVAGFEKRGPLLLGRALIAVRADGDVARVLWLEDVHLAGLPPALTRVVLRPVLAGMAALALRAVRRELRGAGRSA
;
A
#
# COMPACT_ATOMS: atom_id res chain seq x y z
N MET A 1 -1.44 7.69 22.80
CA MET A 1 -0.35 7.74 21.80
C MET A 1 -0.99 7.79 20.42
N LEU A 2 -0.68 8.80 19.61
CA LEU A 2 -1.28 9.04 18.29
C LEU A 2 -0.58 8.19 17.20
N LEU A 3 -0.39 6.90 17.48
CA LEU A 3 0.22 5.96 16.54
C LEU A 3 -0.87 5.24 15.77
N ASP A 4 -0.81 5.37 14.45
CA ASP A 4 -1.75 4.70 13.58
C ASP A 4 -1.33 3.25 13.29
N ARG A 5 -1.68 2.34 14.21
CA ARG A 5 -1.27 0.93 14.10
C ARG A 5 -1.94 0.25 12.92
N MET A 6 -1.16 -0.56 12.22
CA MET A 6 -1.64 -1.43 11.14
C MET A 6 -1.33 -2.88 11.45
N THR A 7 -2.26 -3.76 11.12
CA THR A 7 -2.09 -5.22 11.22
C THR A 7 -2.02 -5.82 9.83
N ILE A 8 -1.04 -6.68 9.59
CA ILE A 8 -0.98 -7.49 8.37
C ILE A 8 -2.06 -8.56 8.49
N THR A 9 -3.02 -8.56 7.59
CA THR A 9 -4.15 -9.51 7.56
C THR A 9 -3.94 -10.62 6.54
N ARG A 10 -3.07 -10.41 5.55
CA ARG A 10 -2.67 -11.41 4.55
C ARG A 10 -1.24 -11.13 4.13
N LEU A 11 -0.44 -12.18 3.94
CA LEU A 11 0.91 -12.08 3.42
C LEU A 11 1.23 -13.33 2.61
N ASP A 12 0.95 -13.25 1.31
CA ASP A 12 1.28 -14.29 0.36
C ASP A 12 2.44 -13.81 -0.50
N PRO A 13 3.60 -14.49 -0.45
CA PRO A 13 4.72 -14.18 -1.34
C PRO A 13 4.33 -14.37 -2.82
N PRO A 14 4.91 -13.61 -3.76
CA PRO A 14 4.75 -13.89 -5.18
C PRO A 14 5.41 -15.22 -5.53
N VAL A 15 4.77 -15.97 -6.43
CA VAL A 15 5.31 -17.20 -7.03
C VAL A 15 5.06 -17.16 -8.53
N ASP A 16 5.73 -18.01 -9.30
CA ASP A 16 5.60 -18.01 -10.75
C ASP A 16 4.13 -18.12 -11.20
N GLY A 17 3.71 -17.16 -12.04
CA GLY A 17 2.34 -17.07 -12.54
C GLY A 17 1.30 -16.54 -11.54
N ARG A 18 1.65 -16.23 -10.28
CA ARG A 18 0.72 -15.70 -9.27
C ARG A 18 1.24 -14.45 -8.59
N ALA A 19 0.37 -13.45 -8.48
CA ALA A 19 0.69 -12.24 -7.71
C ALA A 19 0.91 -12.57 -6.23
N GLY A 20 1.93 -11.96 -5.64
CA GLY A 20 2.04 -11.85 -4.20
C GLY A 20 1.03 -10.83 -3.69
N VAL A 21 0.49 -11.04 -2.49
CA VAL A 21 -0.57 -10.19 -1.92
C VAL A 21 -0.25 -9.90 -0.46
N ALA A 22 -0.18 -8.62 -0.11
CA ALA A 22 -0.15 -8.15 1.26
C ALA A 22 -1.44 -7.38 1.56
N GLY A 23 -2.18 -7.83 2.58
CA GLY A 23 -3.37 -7.18 3.08
C GLY A 23 -3.10 -6.53 4.43
N PHE A 24 -3.69 -5.36 4.66
CA PHE A 24 -3.53 -4.61 5.90
C PHE A 24 -4.86 -4.08 6.40
N GLU A 25 -5.00 -4.01 7.71
CA GLU A 25 -6.08 -3.31 8.40
C GLU A 25 -5.49 -2.17 9.24
N LYS A 26 -6.03 -0.96 9.09
CA LYS A 26 -5.65 0.21 9.89
C LYS A 26 -6.57 0.26 11.12
N ARG A 27 -5.95 0.15 12.29
CA ARG A 27 -6.62 0.01 13.60
C ARG A 27 -6.21 1.12 14.58
N GLY A 28 -5.59 2.18 14.08
CA GLY A 28 -5.17 3.27 14.94
C GLY A 28 -6.27 4.30 15.19
N PRO A 29 -5.95 5.34 15.97
CA PRO A 29 -6.93 6.32 16.42
C PRO A 29 -7.32 7.34 15.34
N LEU A 30 -6.65 7.34 14.18
CA LEU A 30 -6.86 8.33 13.12
C LEU A 30 -7.36 7.71 11.82
N LEU A 31 -6.64 6.76 11.23
CA LEU A 31 -7.05 6.08 10.01
C LEU A 31 -7.60 4.70 10.30
N LEU A 32 -8.79 4.45 9.76
CA LEU A 32 -9.47 3.18 9.80
C LEU A 32 -9.68 2.66 8.39
N GLY A 33 -9.81 1.35 8.25
CA GLY A 33 -10.09 0.69 6.98
C GLY A 33 -8.99 -0.28 6.57
N ARG A 34 -8.86 -0.52 5.27
CA ARG A 34 -8.00 -1.58 4.73
C ARG A 34 -7.14 -1.10 3.58
N ALA A 35 -6.00 -1.76 3.42
CA ALA A 35 -5.13 -1.59 2.27
C ALA A 35 -4.78 -2.96 1.68
N LEU A 36 -4.54 -3.00 0.38
CA LEU A 36 -4.06 -4.18 -0.31
C LEU A 36 -2.99 -3.78 -1.32
N ILE A 37 -1.89 -4.52 -1.31
CA ILE A 37 -0.83 -4.42 -2.30
C ILE A 37 -0.70 -5.78 -2.96
N ALA A 38 -0.88 -5.83 -4.27
CA ALA A 38 -0.60 -7.02 -5.07
C ALA A 38 0.53 -6.72 -6.06
N VAL A 39 1.50 -7.63 -6.14
CA VAL A 39 2.67 -7.48 -7.00
C VAL A 39 2.79 -8.73 -7.85
N ARG A 40 2.89 -8.56 -9.17
CA ARG A 40 3.18 -9.65 -10.10
C ARG A 40 4.28 -9.28 -11.08
N ALA A 41 4.99 -10.28 -11.56
CA ALA A 41 5.89 -10.13 -12.70
C ALA A 41 5.08 -9.76 -13.97
N ASP A 42 5.71 -8.99 -14.85
CA ASP A 42 5.19 -8.54 -16.14
C ASP A 42 6.38 -8.35 -17.09
N GLY A 43 7.05 -9.46 -17.44
CA GLY A 43 8.38 -9.43 -18.09
C GLY A 43 9.44 -8.94 -17.11
N ASP A 44 10.31 -8.03 -17.57
CA ASP A 44 11.40 -7.45 -16.77
C ASP A 44 10.93 -6.36 -15.78
N VAL A 45 9.63 -6.13 -15.68
CA VAL A 45 9.03 -5.17 -14.75
C VAL A 45 8.05 -5.84 -13.80
N ALA A 46 7.81 -5.19 -12.66
CA ALA A 46 6.75 -5.58 -11.74
C ALA A 46 5.52 -4.70 -11.93
N ARG A 47 4.34 -5.33 -12.04
CA ARG A 47 3.06 -4.63 -11.99
C ARG A 47 2.54 -4.63 -10.56
N VAL A 48 2.29 -3.43 -10.03
CA VAL A 48 1.78 -3.23 -8.67
C VAL A 48 0.35 -2.71 -8.73
N LEU A 49 -0.56 -3.43 -8.08
CA LEU A 49 -1.89 -2.93 -7.73
C LEU A 49 -1.84 -2.48 -6.27
N TRP A 50 -2.15 -1.21 -6.02
CA TRP A 50 -2.28 -0.67 -4.67
C TRP A 50 -3.69 -0.11 -4.49
N LEU A 51 -4.43 -0.69 -3.54
CA LEU A 51 -5.75 -0.24 -3.15
C LEU A 51 -5.71 0.26 -1.71
N GLU A 52 -6.25 1.45 -1.50
CA GLU A 52 -6.47 2.05 -0.19
C GLU A 52 -7.95 2.34 -0.03
N ASP A 53 -8.56 1.71 0.96
CA ASP A 53 -9.98 1.83 1.30
C ASP A 53 -10.10 2.28 2.76
N VAL A 54 -9.82 3.56 3.00
CA VAL A 54 -9.58 4.11 4.34
C VAL A 54 -10.34 5.42 4.58
N HIS A 55 -10.58 5.73 5.84
CA HIS A 55 -11.32 6.90 6.29
C HIS A 55 -10.79 7.40 7.64
N LEU A 56 -11.15 8.63 8.01
CA LEU A 56 -10.78 9.19 9.31
C LEU A 56 -11.75 8.73 10.40
N ALA A 57 -11.22 8.34 11.55
CA ALA A 57 -11.99 8.05 12.74
C ALA A 57 -12.76 9.30 13.22
N GLY A 58 -13.99 9.10 13.71
CA GLY A 58 -14.82 10.19 14.24
C GLY A 58 -15.43 11.14 13.19
N LEU A 59 -15.24 10.87 11.89
CA LEU A 59 -15.78 11.65 10.80
C LEU A 59 -16.57 10.76 9.82
N PRO A 60 -17.50 11.31 9.01
CA PRO A 60 -18.26 10.53 8.04
C PRO A 60 -17.34 9.79 7.04
N PRO A 61 -17.42 8.45 6.93
CA PRO A 61 -16.49 7.68 6.09
C PRO A 61 -16.57 8.04 4.61
N ALA A 62 -17.76 8.28 4.07
CA ALA A 62 -17.94 8.60 2.66
C ALA A 62 -17.24 9.89 2.26
N LEU A 63 -17.37 10.95 3.07
CA LEU A 63 -16.74 12.24 2.82
C LEU A 63 -15.21 12.14 2.92
N THR A 64 -14.73 11.54 4.01
CA THR A 64 -13.28 11.46 4.27
C THR A 64 -12.57 10.56 3.25
N ARG A 65 -13.21 9.50 2.76
CA ARG A 65 -12.69 8.70 1.64
C ARG A 65 -12.43 9.53 0.38
N VAL A 66 -13.39 10.39 0.00
CA VAL A 66 -13.25 11.25 -1.18
C VAL A 66 -12.07 12.21 -1.03
N VAL A 67 -11.96 12.84 0.14
CA VAL A 67 -10.88 13.80 0.43
C VAL A 67 -9.52 13.11 0.53
N LEU A 68 -9.44 11.93 1.16
CA LEU A 68 -8.18 11.21 1.34
C LEU A 68 -7.65 10.57 0.07
N ARG A 69 -8.53 10.18 -0.87
CA ARG A 69 -8.15 9.48 -2.10
C ARG A 69 -6.99 10.15 -2.88
N PRO A 70 -7.01 11.45 -3.21
CA PRO A 70 -5.88 12.09 -3.89
C PRO A 70 -4.60 12.12 -3.05
N VAL A 71 -4.72 12.32 -1.73
CA VAL A 71 -3.58 12.34 -0.81
C VAL A 71 -2.89 10.98 -0.79
N LEU A 72 -3.66 9.90 -0.63
CA LEU A 72 -3.16 8.54 -0.60
C LEU A 72 -2.61 8.09 -1.95
N ALA A 73 -3.22 8.52 -3.05
CA ALA A 73 -2.68 8.29 -4.38
C ALA A 73 -1.31 8.97 -4.57
N GLY A 74 -1.17 10.21 -4.10
CA GLY A 74 0.11 10.93 -4.09
C GLY A 74 1.16 10.22 -3.22
N MET A 75 0.80 9.82 -2.02
CA MET A 75 1.66 9.05 -1.11
C MET A 75 2.12 7.73 -1.74
N ALA A 76 1.20 6.94 -2.30
CA ALA A 76 1.52 5.67 -2.97
C ALA A 76 2.46 5.88 -4.16
N ALA A 77 2.24 6.93 -4.95
CA ALA A 77 3.15 7.29 -6.04
C ALA A 77 4.55 7.65 -5.55
N LEU A 78 4.67 8.39 -4.44
CA LEU A 78 5.96 8.70 -3.81
C LEU A 78 6.65 7.45 -3.26
N ALA A 79 5.90 6.57 -2.59
CA ALA A 79 6.42 5.30 -2.08
C ALA A 79 6.96 4.42 -3.22
N LEU A 80 6.20 4.24 -4.30
CA LEU A 80 6.65 3.48 -5.47
C LEU A 80 7.87 4.11 -6.16
N ARG A 81 7.96 5.45 -6.19
CA ARG A 81 9.17 6.14 -6.68
C ARG A 81 10.38 5.86 -5.79
N ALA A 82 10.22 5.84 -4.47
CA ALA A 82 11.28 5.52 -3.53
C ALA A 82 11.75 4.07 -3.70
N VAL A 83 10.82 3.10 -3.74
CA VAL A 83 11.12 1.68 -4.02
C VAL A 83 11.88 1.53 -5.34
N ARG A 84 11.46 2.21 -6.40
CA ARG A 84 12.17 2.17 -7.69
C ARG A 84 13.61 2.71 -7.58
N ARG A 85 13.85 3.73 -6.76
CA ARG A 85 15.21 4.27 -6.52
C ARG A 85 16.06 3.25 -5.78
N GLU A 86 15.51 2.59 -4.77
CA GLU A 86 16.18 1.56 -3.97
C GLU A 86 16.55 0.33 -4.82
N LEU A 87 15.61 -0.20 -5.62
CA LEU A 87 15.88 -1.34 -6.51
C LEU A 87 16.98 -1.04 -7.54
N ARG A 88 17.02 0.19 -8.07
CA ARG A 88 18.12 0.64 -8.96
C ARG A 88 19.46 0.74 -8.22
N GLY A 89 19.44 0.98 -6.92
CA GLY A 89 20.64 1.02 -6.07
C GLY A 89 21.13 -0.38 -5.71
N ALA A 90 20.22 -1.26 -5.29
CA ALA A 90 20.52 -2.65 -4.94
C ALA A 90 21.11 -3.43 -6.12
N GLY A 91 20.62 -3.19 -7.34
CA GLY A 91 21.18 -3.79 -8.57
C GLY A 91 22.60 -3.32 -8.93
N ARG A 92 23.18 -2.35 -8.22
CA ARG A 92 24.60 -1.95 -8.36
C ARG A 92 25.52 -2.57 -7.31
N SER A 93 24.95 -3.28 -6.33
CA SER A 93 25.69 -3.95 -5.24
C SER A 93 25.62 -5.47 -5.32
N ALA A 94 25.08 -6.01 -6.42
CA ALA A 94 25.01 -7.43 -6.74
C ALA A 94 25.92 -7.76 -7.92
#